data_AF-X0RWL3-F1
#
_entry.id   AF-X0RWL3-F1
#
_cell.length_a   1.000
_cell.length_b   1.000
_cell.length_c   1.000
_cell.angle_alpha   90.00
_cell.angle_beta   90.00
_cell.angle_gamma   90.00
#
_symmetry.space_group_name_H-M   'P 1'
#
loop_
_entity.id
_entity.type
_entity.pdbx_description
1 polymer ?
#
loop_
_entity_poly.entity_id
_entity_poly.type
_entity_poly.pdbx_seq_one_letter_code
_entity_poly.pdbx_strand_id
1 'polypeptide(L)'
;GYFVYPGSPLSLTKRETGQRKVNIFKLGDPPEEYLLNTPYLEEVNIIFDPLKDKIPLEIVKKHLEGFPPEAKIILTIKGYVNSKEIKMDESELVEEIKKISSKKCVELPKFEFKDIQVILEDELFKKLLHKLKQADYDEGKKRQMRDIAIKAMSEARV
;
A
#
# COMPACT_ATOMS: atom_id res chain seq x y z
N GLY A 1 35.12 13.69 -13.02
CA GLY A 1 34.13 13.74 -14.11
C GLY A 1 32.85 13.09 -13.64
N TYR A 2 31.70 13.54 -14.14
CA TYR A 2 30.39 12.99 -13.76
C TYR A 2 29.82 12.15 -14.90
N PHE A 3 29.25 10.99 -14.58
CA PHE A 3 28.46 10.18 -15.50
C PHE A 3 27.02 10.20 -15.01
N VAL A 4 26.11 10.72 -15.81
CA VAL A 4 24.74 10.98 -15.39
C VAL A 4 23.77 10.41 -16.42
N TYR A 5 22.82 9.62 -15.94
CA TYR A 5 21.73 9.06 -16.73
C TYR A 5 20.43 9.77 -16.35
N PRO A 6 19.97 10.77 -17.12
CA PRO A 6 18.77 11.54 -16.79
C PRO A 6 17.47 10.73 -16.87
N GLY A 7 17.50 9.58 -17.54
CA GLY A 7 16.30 8.77 -17.78
C GLY A 7 15.35 9.42 -18.78
N SER A 8 14.17 8.81 -18.94
CA SER A 8 13.11 9.34 -19.82
C SER A 8 12.36 10.50 -19.13
N PRO A 9 12.04 11.59 -19.85
CA PRO A 9 11.24 12.69 -19.32
C PRO A 9 9.75 12.34 -19.13
N LEU A 10 9.32 11.15 -19.59
CA LEU A 10 7.97 10.61 -19.41
C LEU A 10 8.05 9.14 -19.00
N SER A 11 7.08 8.67 -18.21
CA SER A 11 6.92 7.23 -17.95
C SER A 11 6.39 6.55 -19.22
N LEU A 12 7.25 5.82 -19.92
CA LEU A 12 6.93 5.04 -21.12
C LEU A 12 6.46 3.63 -20.75
N THR A 13 6.99 3.07 -19.66
CA THR A 13 6.61 1.75 -19.16
C THR A 13 6.09 1.79 -17.73
N LYS A 14 5.30 0.79 -17.34
CA LYS A 14 4.82 0.62 -15.96
C LYS A 14 5.93 0.41 -14.92
N ARG A 15 7.14 0.05 -15.36
CA ARG A 15 8.31 -0.10 -14.50
C ARG A 15 8.94 1.25 -14.15
N GLU A 16 8.63 2.29 -14.91
CA GLU A 16 9.13 3.64 -14.70
C GLU A 16 8.18 4.40 -13.77
N THR A 17 8.33 4.17 -12.47
CA THR A 17 7.58 4.84 -11.41
C THR A 17 8.36 6.02 -10.82
N GLY A 18 7.66 6.99 -10.20
CA GLY A 18 8.26 8.19 -9.63
C GLY A 18 8.17 9.44 -10.51
N GLN A 19 8.33 10.60 -9.90
CA GLN A 19 8.34 11.88 -10.62
C GLN A 19 9.56 11.95 -11.57
N ARG A 20 9.34 12.48 -12.77
CA ARG A 20 10.38 12.62 -13.79
C ARG A 20 11.31 13.78 -13.45
N LYS A 21 12.58 13.68 -13.87
CA LYS A 21 13.58 14.71 -13.61
C LYS A 21 14.50 14.90 -14.80
N VAL A 22 15.14 16.06 -14.85
CA VAL A 22 16.24 16.38 -15.76
C VAL A 22 17.44 16.84 -14.95
N ASN A 23 18.63 16.73 -15.52
CA ASN A 23 19.85 17.16 -14.85
C ASN A 23 20.35 18.45 -15.50
N ILE A 24 20.49 19.49 -14.69
CA ILE A 24 21.00 20.79 -15.11
C ILE A 24 22.50 20.82 -14.81
N PHE A 25 23.29 21.20 -15.82
CA PHE A 25 24.75 21.31 -15.71
C PHE A 25 25.14 22.77 -15.82
N LYS A 26 25.91 23.26 -14.85
CA LYS A 26 26.54 24.58 -14.87
C LYS A 26 28.06 24.40 -14.82
N LEU A 27 28.78 25.23 -15.56
CA LEU A 27 30.24 25.17 -15.61
C LEU A 27 30.83 25.47 -14.22
N GLY A 28 31.59 24.52 -13.67
CA GLY A 28 32.21 24.63 -12.35
C GLY A 28 31.39 23.99 -11.22
N ASP A 29 30.12 23.68 -11.44
CA ASP A 29 29.22 23.09 -10.44
C ASP A 29 28.97 21.60 -10.69
N PRO A 30 28.60 20.82 -9.65
CA PRO A 30 28.09 19.48 -9.84
C PRO A 30 26.72 19.49 -10.56
N PRO A 31 26.34 18.39 -11.24
CA PRO A 31 25.02 18.26 -11.86
C PRO A 31 23.89 18.35 -10.82
N GLU A 32 22.84 19.11 -11.11
CA GLU A 32 21.69 19.30 -10.23
C GLU A 32 20.44 18.63 -10.82
N GLU A 33 19.72 17.86 -9.99
CA GLU A 33 18.46 17.25 -10.39
C GLU A 33 17.32 18.27 -10.31
N TYR A 34 16.52 18.36 -11.38
CA TYR A 34 15.35 19.22 -11.45
C TYR A 34 14.11 18.40 -11.78
N LEU A 35 13.12 18.42 -10.88
CA LEU A 35 11.87 17.69 -11.03
C LEU A 35 10.98 18.32 -12.11
N LEU A 36 10.42 17.49 -12.97
CA LEU A 36 9.49 17.89 -14.01
C LEU A 36 8.04 17.76 -13.54
N ASN A 37 7.21 18.71 -13.97
CA ASN A 37 5.76 18.65 -13.82
C ASN A 37 5.14 17.99 -15.06
N THR A 38 5.49 16.72 -15.28
CA THR A 38 5.01 15.91 -16.40
C THR A 38 4.27 14.69 -15.89
N PRO A 39 3.26 14.16 -16.61
CA PRO A 39 2.56 12.95 -16.20
C PRO A 39 3.52 11.78 -15.94
N TYR A 40 3.34 11.11 -14.81
CA TYR A 40 4.17 9.97 -14.39
C TYR A 40 3.35 8.90 -13.70
N LEU A 41 3.85 7.67 -13.71
CA LEU A 41 3.22 6.55 -13.00
C LEU A 41 3.75 6.45 -11.58
N GLU A 42 2.90 6.14 -10.62
CA GLU A 42 3.28 5.91 -9.23
C GLU A 42 2.69 4.60 -8.73
N GLU A 43 3.52 3.72 -8.16
CA GLU A 43 3.06 2.47 -7.57
C GLU A 43 2.78 2.68 -6.09
N VAL A 44 1.51 2.50 -5.70
CA VAL A 44 1.07 2.69 -4.33
C VAL A 44 0.65 1.34 -3.76
N ASN A 45 1.39 0.88 -2.75
CA ASN A 45 1.10 -0.34 -2.02
C ASN A 45 0.52 0.01 -0.64
N ILE A 46 -0.76 -0.29 -0.43
CA ILE A 46 -1.43 -0.10 0.86
C ILE A 46 -1.61 -1.46 1.51
N ILE A 47 -1.10 -1.64 2.73
CA ILE A 47 -1.26 -2.88 3.49
C ILE A 47 -2.24 -2.61 4.62
N PHE A 48 -3.39 -3.26 4.60
CA PHE A 48 -4.37 -3.21 5.67
C PHE A 48 -3.96 -4.11 6.84
N ASP A 49 -3.96 -3.52 8.03
CA ASP A 49 -3.71 -4.14 9.33
C ASP A 49 -4.99 -4.04 10.18
N PRO A 50 -5.75 -5.13 10.36
CA PRO A 50 -7.07 -5.10 11.00
C PRO A 50 -7.03 -4.74 12.49
N LEU A 51 -5.83 -4.65 13.09
CA LEU A 51 -5.66 -4.23 14.47
C LEU A 51 -5.30 -2.74 14.62
N LYS A 52 -4.89 -2.09 13.53
CA LYS A 52 -4.52 -0.66 13.52
C LYS A 52 -5.46 0.19 12.68
N ASP A 53 -5.94 -0.36 11.59
CA ASP A 53 -6.67 0.38 10.57
C ASP A 53 -8.16 0.37 10.86
N LYS A 54 -8.62 1.40 11.55
CA LYS A 54 -10.04 1.53 11.93
C LYS A 54 -10.97 1.77 10.74
N ILE A 55 -10.49 2.46 9.69
CA ILE A 55 -11.28 2.80 8.50
C ILE A 55 -10.41 2.71 7.24
N PRO A 56 -10.38 1.55 6.56
CA PRO A 56 -9.56 1.33 5.35
C PRO A 56 -9.82 2.35 4.24
N LEU A 57 -11.07 2.78 4.06
CA LEU A 57 -11.47 3.77 3.05
C LEU A 57 -10.80 5.14 3.25
N GLU A 58 -10.66 5.59 4.50
CA GLU A 58 -9.99 6.86 4.80
C GLU A 58 -8.49 6.81 4.51
N ILE A 59 -7.85 5.67 4.78
CA ILE A 59 -6.43 5.45 4.51
C ILE A 59 -6.16 5.55 3.02
N VAL A 60 -7.01 4.91 2.21
CA VAL A 60 -6.94 4.97 0.74
C VAL A 60 -7.16 6.41 0.27
N LYS A 61 -8.18 7.09 0.77
CA LYS A 61 -8.49 8.48 0.37
C LYS A 61 -7.34 9.44 0.70
N LYS A 62 -6.79 9.39 1.91
CA LYS A 62 -5.64 10.23 2.32
C LYS A 62 -4.40 9.97 1.48
N HIS A 63 -4.11 8.69 1.18
CA HIS A 63 -2.99 8.35 0.29
C HIS A 63 -3.20 8.92 -1.11
N LEU A 64 -4.39 8.74 -1.69
CA LEU A 64 -4.69 9.23 -3.03
C LEU A 64 -4.71 10.77 -3.11
N GLU A 65 -5.17 11.47 -2.06
CA GLU A 65 -5.17 12.94 -1.97
C GLU A 65 -3.76 13.53 -1.91
N GLY A 66 -2.79 12.82 -1.32
CA GLY A 66 -1.40 13.27 -1.21
C GLY A 66 -0.65 13.38 -2.54
N PHE A 67 -1.16 12.77 -3.61
CA PHE A 67 -0.50 12.80 -4.92
C PHE A 67 -0.98 13.96 -5.81
N PRO A 68 -0.05 14.62 -6.53
CA PRO A 68 -0.37 15.68 -7.47
C PRO A 68 -1.19 15.15 -8.66
N PRO A 69 -1.91 16.00 -9.40
CA PRO A 69 -2.77 15.57 -10.51
C PRO A 69 -2.02 14.92 -11.68
N GLU A 70 -0.73 15.21 -11.84
CA GLU A 70 0.15 14.60 -12.84
C GLU A 70 0.49 13.14 -12.51
N ALA A 71 0.35 12.75 -11.24
CA ALA A 71 0.62 11.40 -10.77
C ALA A 71 -0.54 10.47 -11.12
N LYS A 72 -0.22 9.47 -11.92
CA LYS A 72 -1.12 8.42 -12.37
C LYS A 72 -0.84 7.16 -11.54
N ILE A 73 -1.82 6.74 -10.74
CA ILE A 73 -1.57 5.77 -9.67
C ILE A 73 -1.86 4.34 -10.14
N ILE A 74 -0.96 3.42 -9.76
CA ILE A 74 -1.13 1.97 -9.84
C ILE A 74 -1.30 1.49 -8.39
N LEU A 75 -2.56 1.29 -7.99
CA LEU A 75 -2.90 0.94 -6.61
C LEU A 75 -2.95 -0.57 -6.41
N THR A 76 -2.18 -1.06 -5.44
CA THR A 76 -2.24 -2.43 -4.96
C THR A 76 -2.55 -2.41 -3.47
N ILE A 77 -3.60 -3.11 -3.08
CA ILE A 77 -4.06 -3.20 -1.69
C ILE A 77 -3.85 -4.64 -1.23
N LYS A 78 -3.12 -4.81 -0.14
CA LYS A 78 -2.76 -6.11 0.44
C LYS A 78 -3.14 -6.15 1.92
N GLY A 79 -2.94 -7.31 2.54
CA GLY A 79 -3.07 -7.48 3.98
C GLY A 79 -4.41 -8.10 4.36
N TYR A 80 -4.97 -7.66 5.49
CA TYR A 80 -6.14 -8.30 6.06
C TYR A 80 -7.17 -7.26 6.49
N VAL A 81 -8.44 -7.63 6.36
CA VAL A 81 -9.56 -6.81 6.81
C VAL A 81 -10.39 -7.59 7.82
N ASN A 82 -11.14 -6.85 8.63
CA ASN A 82 -12.09 -7.42 9.58
C ASN A 82 -13.47 -6.86 9.27
N SER A 83 -14.25 -7.58 8.46
CA SER A 83 -15.59 -7.16 8.00
C SER A 83 -16.51 -6.75 9.15
N LYS A 84 -16.36 -7.36 10.33
CA LYS A 84 -17.13 -7.03 11.53
C LYS A 84 -16.82 -5.66 12.10
N GLU A 85 -15.55 -5.25 12.10
CA GLU A 85 -15.15 -3.93 12.59
C GLU A 85 -15.49 -2.83 11.61
N ILE A 86 -15.34 -3.09 10.31
CA ILE A 86 -15.65 -2.13 9.24
C ILE A 86 -17.15 -2.09 8.89
N LYS A 87 -17.96 -3.06 9.37
CA LYS A 87 -19.39 -3.23 9.05
C LYS A 87 -19.70 -3.29 7.55
N MET A 88 -18.72 -3.67 6.74
CA MET A 88 -18.81 -3.80 5.29
C MET A 88 -18.16 -5.12 4.91
N ASP A 89 -18.67 -5.76 3.88
CA ASP A 89 -18.03 -6.97 3.35
C ASP A 89 -16.84 -6.61 2.42
N GLU A 90 -16.09 -7.64 2.03
CA GLU A 90 -14.96 -7.48 1.11
C GLU A 90 -15.39 -6.94 -0.27
N SER A 91 -16.58 -7.31 -0.76
CA SER A 91 -17.07 -6.91 -2.08
C SER A 91 -17.46 -5.43 -2.11
N GLU A 92 -18.22 -4.98 -1.11
CA GLU A 92 -18.60 -3.59 -0.87
C GLU A 92 -17.36 -2.70 -0.71
N LEU A 93 -16.37 -3.16 0.07
CA LEU A 93 -15.12 -2.44 0.23
C LEU A 93 -14.38 -2.28 -1.11
N VAL A 94 -14.32 -3.34 -1.91
CA VAL A 94 -13.74 -3.30 -3.27
C VAL A 94 -14.49 -2.32 -4.17
N GLU A 95 -15.82 -2.30 -4.13
CA GLU A 95 -16.63 -1.38 -4.93
C GLU A 95 -16.42 0.08 -4.54
N GLU A 96 -16.42 0.38 -3.25
CA GLU A 96 -16.19 1.74 -2.75
C GLU A 96 -14.77 2.22 -3.10
N ILE A 97 -13.77 1.35 -2.96
CA ILE A 97 -12.40 1.68 -3.36
C ILE A 97 -12.30 1.90 -4.87
N LYS A 98 -12.98 1.09 -5.69
CA LYS A 98 -13.07 1.33 -7.14
C LYS A 98 -13.69 2.68 -7.47
N LYS A 99 -14.76 3.08 -6.77
CA LYS A 99 -15.39 4.40 -6.95
C LYS A 99 -14.41 5.54 -6.62
N ILE A 100 -13.72 5.46 -5.49
CA ILE A 100 -12.73 6.47 -5.04
C ILE A 100 -11.54 6.54 -6.00
N SER A 101 -11.03 5.38 -6.42
CA SER A 101 -9.82 5.28 -7.25
C SER A 101 -10.04 5.62 -8.72
N SER A 102 -11.28 5.54 -9.23
CA SER A 102 -11.63 5.76 -10.64
C SER A 102 -11.11 7.07 -11.26
N LYS A 103 -10.91 8.13 -10.46
CA LYS A 103 -10.47 9.44 -10.95
C LYS A 103 -8.95 9.60 -11.08
N LYS A 104 -8.16 8.86 -10.30
CA LYS A 104 -6.69 9.02 -10.22
C LYS A 104 -5.90 7.78 -10.64
N CYS A 105 -6.52 6.61 -10.64
CA CYS A 105 -5.84 5.36 -11.01
C CYS A 105 -5.88 5.13 -12.52
N VAL A 106 -4.76 4.67 -13.08
CA VAL A 106 -4.68 4.31 -14.50
C VAL A 106 -5.40 3.01 -14.80
N GLU A 107 -5.41 2.11 -13.81
CA GLU A 107 -5.95 0.76 -13.92
C GLU A 107 -6.86 0.46 -12.74
N LEU A 108 -7.63 -0.62 -12.87
CA LEU A 108 -8.38 -1.15 -11.74
C LEU A 108 -7.41 -1.52 -10.62
N PRO A 109 -7.68 -1.12 -9.37
CA PRO A 109 -6.84 -1.48 -8.24
C PRO A 109 -6.72 -3.00 -8.13
N LYS A 110 -5.53 -3.48 -7.78
CA LYS A 110 -5.30 -4.88 -7.45
C LYS A 110 -5.63 -5.10 -5.98
N PHE A 111 -6.49 -6.07 -5.72
CA PHE A 111 -6.90 -6.45 -4.36
C PHE A 111 -6.32 -7.82 -4.05
N GLU A 112 -5.42 -7.85 -3.07
CA GLU A 112 -4.75 -9.05 -2.54
C GLU A 112 -4.96 -9.14 -1.02
N PHE A 113 -6.02 -8.52 -0.50
CA PHE A 113 -6.38 -8.64 0.90
C PHE A 113 -7.35 -9.81 1.12
N LYS A 114 -7.49 -10.25 2.37
CA LYS A 114 -8.47 -11.27 2.77
C LYS A 114 -9.21 -10.84 4.02
N ASP A 115 -10.49 -11.19 4.10
CA ASP A 115 -11.23 -11.11 5.36
C ASP A 115 -10.77 -12.19 6.34
N ILE A 116 -10.43 -11.77 7.55
CA ILE A 116 -9.98 -12.65 8.62
C ILE A 116 -10.89 -12.59 9.85
N GLN A 117 -12.12 -12.08 9.73
CA GLN A 117 -13.10 -12.02 10.82
C GLN A 117 -13.16 -13.32 11.62
N VAL A 118 -13.30 -14.46 10.93
CA VAL A 118 -13.41 -15.78 11.56
C VAL A 118 -12.14 -16.19 12.32
N ILE A 119 -10.97 -15.73 11.87
CA ILE A 119 -9.68 -16.00 12.53
C ILE A 119 -9.52 -15.12 13.77
N LEU A 120 -9.91 -13.84 13.69
CA LEU A 120 -9.86 -12.92 14.82
C LEU A 120 -10.78 -13.33 15.97
N GLU A 121 -11.89 -13.99 15.66
CA GLU A 121 -12.83 -14.50 16.65
C GLU A 121 -12.40 -15.83 17.29
N ASP A 122 -11.45 -16.53 16.68
CA ASP A 122 -10.94 -17.82 17.14
C ASP A 122 -10.25 -17.74 18.52
N GLU A 123 -10.58 -18.68 19.42
CA GLU A 123 -10.00 -18.70 20.76
C GLU A 123 -8.48 -18.92 20.77
N LEU A 124 -7.96 -19.74 19.85
CA LEU A 124 -6.52 -19.99 19.74
C LEU A 124 -5.80 -18.71 19.31
N PHE A 125 -6.38 -17.97 18.37
CA PHE A 125 -5.82 -16.70 17.92
C PHE A 125 -5.86 -15.63 19.01
N LYS A 126 -6.96 -15.53 19.77
CA LYS A 126 -7.05 -14.64 20.94
C LYS A 126 -6.00 -14.95 22.00
N LYS A 127 -5.77 -16.25 22.28
CA LYS A 127 -4.70 -16.70 23.21
C LYS A 127 -3.31 -16.33 22.68
N LEU A 128 -3.08 -16.47 21.38
CA LEU A 128 -1.84 -16.05 20.72
C LEU A 128 -1.62 -14.54 20.88
N LEU A 129 -2.63 -13.72 20.58
CA LEU A 129 -2.55 -12.26 20.73
C LEU A 129 -2.25 -11.85 22.18
N HIS A 130 -2.86 -12.52 23.16
CA HIS A 130 -2.59 -12.26 24.57
C HIS A 130 -1.13 -12.58 24.94
N LYS A 131 -0.61 -13.74 24.53
CA LYS A 131 0.80 -14.10 24.74
C LYS A 131 1.76 -13.15 24.03
N LEU A 132 1.44 -12.73 22.81
CA LEU A 132 2.25 -11.78 22.05
C LEU A 132 2.26 -10.38 22.68
N LYS A 133 1.19 -9.96 23.36
CA LYS A 133 1.17 -8.68 24.10
C LYS A 133 2.03 -8.74 25.36
N GLN A 134 2.05 -9.88 26.05
CA GLN A 134 2.84 -10.07 27.27
C GLN A 134 4.32 -10.30 26.98
N ALA A 135 4.66 -10.76 25.78
CA ALA A 135 6.05 -11.00 25.40
C ALA A 135 6.77 -9.67 25.07
N ASP A 136 8.01 -9.55 25.56
CA ASP A 136 8.89 -8.40 25.33
C ASP A 136 9.59 -8.50 23.97
N TYR A 137 8.78 -8.59 22.91
CA TYR A 137 9.26 -8.54 21.53
C TYR A 137 9.07 -7.14 20.94
N ASP A 138 9.96 -6.78 20.02
CA ASP A 138 9.79 -5.61 19.15
C ASP A 138 8.49 -5.72 18.32
N GLU A 139 7.89 -4.57 18.03
CA GLU A 139 6.65 -4.45 17.26
C GLU A 139 6.77 -5.07 15.86
N GLY A 140 7.96 -5.02 15.24
CA GLY A 140 8.22 -5.68 13.97
C GLY A 140 8.08 -7.20 14.05
N LYS A 141 8.70 -7.82 15.07
CA LYS A 141 8.59 -9.27 15.30
C LYS A 141 7.18 -9.69 15.69
N LYS A 142 6.49 -8.89 16.52
CA LYS A 142 5.08 -9.13 16.89
C LYS A 142 4.19 -9.14 15.66
N ARG A 143 4.39 -8.24 14.70
CA ARG A 143 3.66 -8.23 13.42
C ARG A 143 3.94 -9.48 12.59
N GLN A 144 5.21 -9.81 12.37
CA GLN A 144 5.57 -11.01 11.60
C GLN A 144 4.95 -12.29 12.18
N MET A 145 4.99 -12.46 13.50
CA MET A 145 4.38 -13.63 14.16
C MET A 145 2.85 -13.67 13.97
N ARG A 146 2.19 -12.51 13.95
CA ARG A 146 0.75 -12.44 13.66
C ARG A 146 0.45 -12.79 12.22
N ASP A 147 1.19 -12.24 11.26
CA ASP A 147 0.99 -12.50 9.84
C ASP A 147 1.17 -13.98 9.51
N ILE A 148 2.18 -14.63 10.09
CA ILE A 148 2.40 -16.08 9.95
C ILE A 148 1.21 -16.87 10.52
N ALA A 149 0.72 -16.50 11.71
CA ALA A 149 -0.41 -17.18 12.33
C ALA A 149 -1.71 -17.02 11.53
N ILE A 150 -1.99 -15.80 11.04
CA ILE A 150 -3.16 -15.51 10.20
C ILE A 150 -3.06 -16.30 8.88
N LYS A 151 -1.89 -16.30 8.23
CA LYS A 151 -1.67 -17.03 6.99
C LYS A 151 -1.86 -18.55 7.18
N ALA A 152 -1.26 -19.13 8.21
CA ALA A 152 -1.38 -20.55 8.51
C ALA A 152 -2.83 -20.97 8.83
N MET A 153 -3.54 -20.17 9.64
CA MET A 153 -4.95 -20.42 9.96
C MET A 153 -5.87 -20.23 8.76
N SER A 154 -5.53 -19.31 7.86
CA SER A 154 -6.26 -19.12 6.60
C SER A 154 -6.05 -20.30 5.65
N GLU A 155 -4.82 -20.82 5.52
CA GLU A 155 -4.49 -21.95 4.65
C GLU A 155 -5.03 -23.29 5.16
N ALA A 156 -5.03 -23.53 6.48
CA ALA A 156 -5.54 -24.78 7.07
C ALA A 156 -7.06 -24.96 6.97
N ARG A 157 -7.79 -23.93 6.54
CA ARG A 157 -9.25 -23.92 6.38
C ARG A 157 -9.70 -23.93 4.90
N VAL A 158 -8.76 -23.97 3.95
CA VAL A 158 -9.02 -24.12 2.51
C VAL A 158 -9.27 -25.58 2.17
#